data_AF-A0A2V1P336-F1
#
_entry.id   AF-A0A2V1P336-F1
#
_cell.length_a   1.000
_cell.length_b   1.000
_cell.length_c   1.000
_cell.angle_alpha   90.00
_cell.angle_beta   90.00
_cell.angle_gamma   90.00
#
_symmetry.space_group_name_H-M   'P 1'
#
loop_
_entity.id
_entity.type
_entity.pdbx_description
1 polymer ?
#
loop_
_entity_poly.entity_id
_entity_poly.type
_entity_poly.pdbx_seq_one_letter_code
_entity_poly.pdbx_strand_id
1 'polypeptide(L)' 'MDGRGHYLDNIFIECLWRSLKQEAVYLKEINDGLQARRVISNCMAFYNTERPHSSHERKTPKEAYWIGRDYKLAA' A
#
# COMPACT_ATOMS: atom_id res chain seq x y z
N MET A 1 -3.77 -28.05 0.62
CA MET A 1 -3.86 -26.64 0.18
C MET A 1 -2.82 -25.87 0.97
N ASP A 2 -1.74 -25.43 0.33
CA ASP A 2 -0.59 -24.84 1.02
C ASP A 2 -0.92 -23.41 1.47
N GLY A 3 -1.34 -23.26 2.73
CA GLY A 3 -1.85 -22.00 3.31
C GLY A 3 -0.79 -20.90 3.50
N ARG A 4 0.47 -21.12 3.09
CA ARG A 4 1.57 -20.18 3.34
C ARG A 4 1.49 -18.91 2.48
N GLY A 5 0.98 -18.99 1.25
CA GLY A 5 0.86 -17.83 0.37
C GLY A 5 -0.23 -16.83 0.79
N HIS A 6 -1.36 -17.33 1.27
CA HIS A 6 -2.50 -16.49 1.70
C HIS A 6 -2.22 -15.74 3.01
N TYR A 7 -1.44 -16.33 3.91
CA TYR A 7 -1.11 -15.69 5.19
C TYR A 7 -0.27 -14.42 4.99
N LEU A 8 0.71 -14.47 4.08
CA LEU A 8 1.54 -13.30 3.76
C LEU A 8 0.69 -12.19 3.13
N ASP A 9 -0.15 -12.53 2.16
CA ASP A 9 -1.06 -11.57 1.52
C ASP A 9 -1.99 -10.91 2.55
N ASN A 10 -2.53 -11.71 3.48
CA ASN A 10 -3.36 -11.23 4.58
C ASN A 10 -2.60 -10.24 5.49
N ILE A 11 -1.37 -10.55 5.90
CA ILE A 11 -0.55 -9.63 6.71
C ILE A 11 -0.34 -8.30 5.97
N PHE A 12 -0.02 -8.34 4.67
CA PHE A 12 0.19 -7.12 3.88
C PHE A 12 -1.08 -6.27 3.81
N ILE A 13 -2.24 -6.89 3.55
CA ILE A 13 -3.53 -6.20 3.51
C ILE A 13 -3.87 -5.62 4.88
N GLU A 14 -3.68 -6.36 5.97
CA GLU A 14 -3.93 -5.88 7.33
C GLU A 14 -3.03 -4.70 7.71
N CYS A 15 -1.75 -4.76 7.36
CA CYS A 15 -0.80 -3.67 7.56
C CYS A 15 -1.20 -2.41 6.78
N LEU A 16 -1.62 -2.56 5.52
CA LEU A 16 -2.11 -1.46 4.69
C LEU A 16 -3.33 -0.80 5.34
N TRP A 17 -4.34 -1.59 5.73
CA TRP A 17 -5.56 -1.07 6.34
C TRP A 17 -5.31 -0.40 7.69
N ARG A 18 -4.36 -0.90 8.48
CA ARG A 18 -3.98 -0.26 9.75
C ARG A 18 -3.36 1.11 9.50
N SER A 19 -2.43 1.22 8.56
CA SER A 19 -1.81 2.49 8.16
C SER A 19 -2.85 3.47 7.62
N LEU A 20 -3.71 3.05 6.70
CA LEU A 20 -4.76 3.89 6.13
C LEU A 20 -5.69 4.48 7.21
N LYS A 21 -6.13 3.64 8.16
CA LYS A 21 -7.02 4.11 9.22
C LYS A 21 -6.36 5.13 10.13
N GLN A 22 -5.13 4.84 10.58
CA GLN A 22 -4.42 5.70 11.53
C GLN A 22 -3.91 7.00 10.91
N GLU A 23 -3.41 6.95 9.67
CA GLU A 23 -2.72 8.08 9.04
C GLU A 23 -3.67 8.95 8.18
N ALA A 24 -4.86 8.46 7.85
CA ALA A 24 -5.80 9.14 6.94
C ALA A 24 -7.19 9.31 7.52
N VAL A 25 -7.83 8.19 7.88
CA VAL A 25 -9.26 8.16 8.20
C VAL A 25 -9.53 8.76 9.57
N TYR A 26 -8.73 8.40 10.58
CA TYR A 26 -8.94 8.89 11.95
C TYR A 26 -8.42 10.32 12.17
N LEU A 27 -7.54 10.82 11.31
CA LEU A 27 -7.02 12.19 11.41
C LEU A 27 -7.89 13.23 10.70
N LYS A 28 -8.86 12.80 9.89
CA LYS A 28 -9.69 13.70 9.08
C LYS A 28 -11.16 13.49 9.41
N GLU A 29 -11.86 14.59 9.63
CA GLU A 29 -13.33 14.59 9.67
C GLU A 29 -13.86 14.42 8.23
N ILE A 30 -14.09 13.17 7.85
CA ILE A 30 -14.61 12.83 6.52
C ILE A 30 -16.14 12.94 6.57
N ASN A 31 -16.65 14.07 6.09
CA ASN A 31 -18.10 14.37 6.09
C ASN A 31 -18.81 14.00 4.78
N ASP A 32 -18.08 13.63 3.73
CA ASP A 32 -18.65 13.29 2.42
C ASP A 32 -17.83 12.22 1.67
N GLY A 33 -18.51 11.44 0.82
CA GLY A 33 -17.91 10.36 0.06
C GLY A 33 -16.86 10.81 -0.97
N LEU A 34 -17.00 12.01 -1.55
CA LEU A 34 -15.99 12.56 -2.46
C LEU A 34 -14.71 12.92 -1.68
N GLN A 35 -14.86 13.45 -0.47
CA GLN A 35 -13.73 13.70 0.42
C GLN A 35 -13.05 12.39 0.82
N ALA A 36 -13.82 11.36 1.19
CA ALA A 36 -13.29 10.03 1.48
C ALA A 36 -12.44 9.49 0.33
N ARG A 37 -12.97 9.57 -0.91
CA ARG A 37 -12.26 9.10 -2.10
C ARG A 37 -10.95 9.85 -2.33
N ARG A 38 -10.92 11.18 -2.16
CA ARG A 38 -9.69 11.98 -2.31
C ARG A 38 -8.66 11.62 -1.25
N VAL A 39 -9.08 11.51 0.01
CA VAL A 39 -8.20 11.13 1.12
C VAL A 39 -7.59 9.75 0.88
N ILE A 40 -8.42 8.76 0.56
CA ILE A 40 -7.96 7.39 0.29
C ILE A 40 -7.02 7.36 -0.92
N SER A 41 -7.37 8.07 -2.00
CA SER A 41 -6.53 8.12 -3.21
C SER A 41 -5.15 8.72 -2.92
N ASN A 42 -5.09 9.80 -2.15
CA ASN A 42 -3.82 10.44 -1.78
C ASN A 42 -2.98 9.53 -0.87
N CYS A 43 -3.61 8.86 0.11
CA CYS A 43 -2.91 7.92 0.97
C CYS A 43 -2.40 6.68 0.23
N MET A 44 -3.17 6.17 -0.74
CA MET A 44 -2.72 5.08 -1.60
C MET A 44 -1.56 5.51 -2.51
N ALA A 45 -1.57 6.74 -3.04
CA ALA A 45 -0.45 7.25 -3.82
C ALA A 45 0.83 7.32 -2.97
N PHE A 46 0.76 7.98 -1.81
CA PHE A 46 1.88 8.08 -0.87
C PHE A 46 2.42 6.71 -0.45
N TYR A 47 1.53 5.79 -0.07
CA TYR A 47 1.90 4.43 0.34
C TYR A 47 2.69 3.69 -0.76
N ASN A 48 2.25 3.82 -2.01
CA ASN A 48 2.84 3.09 -3.13
C ASN A 48 4.14 3.70 -3.66
N THR A 49 4.32 5.02 -3.57
CA THR A 49 5.41 5.72 -4.28
C THR A 49 6.43 6.41 -3.40
N GLU A 50 6.10 6.71 -2.15
CA GLU A 50 6.95 7.54 -1.29
C GLU A 50 7.35 6.83 0.00
N ARG A 51 6.52 5.92 0.50
CA ARG A 51 6.75 5.27 1.79
C ARG A 51 7.69 4.05 1.67
N PRO A 52 8.91 4.09 2.20
CA PRO A 52 9.79 2.93 2.23
C PRO A 52 9.23 1.87 3.18
N HIS A 53 9.29 0.59 2.80
CA HIS A 53 8.77 -0.51 3.63
C HIS A 53 9.90 -1.42 4.08
N SER A 54 10.00 -1.67 5.38
CA SER A 54 11.03 -2.56 5.96
C SER A 54 10.95 -3.97 5.38
N SER A 55 9.73 -4.48 5.12
CA SER A 55 9.50 -5.78 4.47
C SER A 55 9.95 -5.83 3.01
N HIS A 56 10.22 -4.68 2.38
CA HIS A 56 10.71 -4.56 1.01
C HIS A 56 12.12 -3.97 0.96
N GLU A 57 12.95 -4.21 1.97
CA GLU A 57 14.33 -3.68 2.02
C GLU A 57 14.38 -2.15 1.92
N ARG A 58 13.40 -1.47 2.53
CA ARG A 58 13.19 0.00 2.44
C ARG A 58 12.85 0.52 1.04
N LYS A 59 12.49 -0.35 0.10
CA LYS A 59 11.90 0.05 -1.18
C LYS A 59 10.41 0.37 -0.99
N THR A 60 9.88 1.23 -1.84
CA THR A 60 8.44 1.46 -1.98
C THR A 60 7.79 0.28 -2.73
N PRO A 61 6.48 0.06 -2.58
CA PRO A 61 5.78 -0.96 -3.37
C PRO A 61 5.98 -0.79 -4.88
N LYS A 62 6.00 0.44 -5.39
CA LYS A 62 6.28 0.72 -6.80
C LYS A 62 7.67 0.23 -7.22
N GLU A 63 8.69 0.47 -6.40
CA GLU A 63 10.05 0.01 -6.69
C GLU A 63 10.17 -1.52 -6.60
N ALA A 64 9.55 -2.13 -5.60
CA ALA A 64 9.62 -3.57 -5.37
C ALA A 64 8.91 -4.38 -6.48
N TYR A 65 7.74 -3.93 -6.94
CA TYR A 65 6.88 -4.71 -7.84
C TYR A 65 6.80 -4.19 -9.27
N TRP A 66 6.97 -2.88 -9.49
CA TRP A 66 6.79 -2.28 -10.82
C TRP A 66 8.12 -2.15 -11.56
N ILE A 67 9.16 -1.65 -10.89
CA ILE A 67 10.50 -1.55 -11.49
C ILE A 67 11.04 -2.96 -11.80
N GLY A 68 10.88 -3.93 -10.89
CA GLY A 68 11.27 -5.32 -11.14
C GLY A 68 10.51 -6.02 -12.28
N ARG A 69 9.36 -5.47 -12.72
CA ARG A 69 8.57 -5.99 -13.84
C ARG A 69 9.04 -5.42 -15.18
N ASP A 70 9.43 -4.15 -15.23
CA ASP A 70 10.00 -3.49 -16.41
C ASP A 70 11.32 -4.16 -16.85
N TYR A 71 12.20 -4.46 -15.89
CA TYR A 71 13.45 -5.20 -16.14
C TYR A 71 13.23 -6.63 -16.65
N LYS A 72 12.11 -7.29 -16.31
CA LYS A 72 11.77 -8.64 -16.78
C LYS A 72 11.06 -8.67 -18.13
N LEU A 73 10.52 -7.53 -18.58
CA LEU A 73 9.86 -7.39 -19.89
C LEU A 73 10.81 -6.85 -20.96
N ALA A 74 11.89 -6.18 -20.55
CA ALA A 74 12.93 -5.65 -21.43
C ALA A 74 14.11 -6.61 -21.68
N ALA A 75 14.08 -7.82 -21.12
CA ALA A 75 15.07 -8.89 -21.30
C ALA A 75 14.44 -10.10 -21.99
#